data_AF-A0A167T416-F1
#
_entry.id   AF-A0A167T416-F1
#
_cell.length_a   1.000
_cell.length_b   1.000
_cell.length_c   1.000
_cell.angle_alpha   90.00
_cell.angle_beta   90.00
_cell.angle_gamma   90.00
#
_symmetry.space_group_name_H-M   'P 1'
#
loop_
_entity.id
_entity.type
_entity.pdbx_description
1 polymer ?
#
loop_
_entity_poly.entity_id
_entity_poly.type
_entity_poly.pdbx_seq_one_letter_code
_entity_poly.pdbx_strand_id
1 'polypeptide(L)'
;MFGELRSILLAIKERRGEWAKVSPAIAVPISDGISLLEKYHDCVKENDIYYIASVLDPRIKTKWLKTLPDGEKIIDRIRAFLKKAYPTPKQPASIAPSSTNYKSFEYRFLEAFQPTQYNVAEPDIDQYFGTPTISTGFDISQSQTEFIRSWWKANRLEFSCTAKVAQDRLAIPAAEARLLGP
;
A
#
# COMPACT_ATOMS: atom_id res chain seq x y z
N MET A 1 0.96 -7.85 12.03
CA MET A 1 2.41 -8.08 11.83
C MET A 1 3.27 -7.86 13.08
N PHE A 2 3.61 -6.62 13.52
CA PHE A 2 4.47 -6.43 14.73
C PHE A 2 3.88 -7.06 16.00
N GLY A 3 2.61 -6.77 16.30
CA GLY A 3 1.93 -7.29 17.50
C GLY A 3 1.81 -8.82 17.50
N GLU A 4 1.52 -9.43 16.35
CA GLU A 4 1.43 -10.89 16.21
C GLU A 4 2.79 -11.56 16.40
N LEU A 5 3.84 -11.07 15.72
CA LEU A 5 5.19 -11.60 15.88
C LEU A 5 5.67 -11.46 17.33
N ARG A 6 5.46 -10.29 17.95
CA ARG A 6 5.77 -10.07 19.36
C ARG A 6 5.03 -11.06 20.27
N SER A 7 3.75 -11.31 19.99
CA SER A 7 2.92 -12.24 20.78
C SER A 7 3.39 -13.69 20.63
N ILE A 8 3.79 -14.10 19.42
CA ILE A 8 4.38 -15.42 19.15
C ILE A 8 5.72 -15.56 19.89
N LEU A 9 6.61 -14.57 19.79
CA LEU A 9 7.91 -14.60 20.47
C LEU A 9 7.75 -14.65 22.00
N LEU A 10 6.78 -13.92 22.56
CA LEU A 10 6.45 -14.00 23.98
C LEU A 10 5.93 -15.39 24.36
N ALA A 11 5.03 -15.97 23.57
CA ALA A 11 4.52 -17.32 23.80
C ALA A 11 5.63 -18.38 23.77
N ILE A 12 6.62 -18.23 22.88
CA ILE A 12 7.82 -19.09 22.82
C ILE A 12 8.68 -18.90 24.07
N LYS A 13 8.98 -17.64 24.45
CA LYS A 13 9.77 -17.31 25.64
C LYS A 13 9.16 -17.88 26.92
N GLU A 14 7.86 -17.76 27.07
CA GLU A 14 7.10 -18.24 28.22
C GLU A 14 6.73 -19.73 28.10
N ARG A 15 7.09 -20.38 26.98
CA ARG A 15 6.82 -21.80 26.68
C ARG A 15 5.34 -22.16 26.85
N ARG A 16 4.45 -21.27 26.41
CA ARG A 16 2.99 -21.48 26.49
C ARG A 16 2.48 -22.26 25.28
N GLY A 17 1.42 -23.05 25.48
CA GLY A 17 0.74 -23.78 24.42
C GLY A 17 1.66 -24.77 23.70
N GLU A 18 1.70 -24.68 22.37
CA GLU A 18 2.47 -25.58 21.49
C GLU A 18 3.99 -25.50 21.71
N TRP A 19 4.47 -24.44 22.36
CA TRP A 19 5.89 -24.20 22.62
C TRP A 19 6.40 -24.79 23.94
N ALA A 20 5.56 -25.53 24.67
CA ALA A 20 5.91 -26.11 25.97
C ALA A 20 7.13 -27.05 25.91
N LYS A 21 7.33 -27.74 24.77
CA LYS A 21 8.45 -28.69 24.57
C LYS A 21 9.76 -28.04 24.12
N VAL A 22 9.74 -26.75 23.83
CA VAL A 22 10.91 -26.04 23.31
C VAL A 22 11.97 -25.90 24.42
N SER A 23 13.24 -26.06 24.04
CA SER A 23 14.37 -26.04 24.99
C SER A 23 14.44 -24.72 25.75
N PRO A 24 14.65 -24.73 27.08
CA PRO A 24 14.84 -23.50 27.86
C PRO A 24 16.07 -22.71 27.41
N ALA A 25 17.04 -23.34 26.74
CA ALA A 25 18.25 -22.68 26.23
C ALA A 25 17.95 -21.58 25.19
N ILE A 26 16.81 -21.64 24.50
CA ILE A 26 16.47 -20.61 23.51
C ILE A 26 15.81 -19.36 24.13
N ALA A 27 15.48 -19.38 25.43
CA ALA A 27 14.79 -18.26 26.08
C ALA A 27 15.62 -16.96 26.03
N VAL A 28 16.95 -17.06 26.18
CA VAL A 28 17.87 -15.92 26.08
C VAL A 28 17.90 -15.35 24.65
N PRO A 29 18.22 -16.14 23.60
CA PRO A 29 18.13 -15.66 22.21
C PRO A 29 16.76 -15.07 21.82
N ILE A 30 15.65 -15.65 22.30
CA ILE A 30 14.31 -15.11 22.02
C ILE A 30 14.09 -13.77 22.73
N SER A 31 14.59 -13.61 23.95
CA SER A 31 14.51 -12.34 24.68
C SER A 31 15.31 -11.24 23.97
N ASP A 32 16.48 -11.58 23.44
CA ASP A 32 17.29 -10.65 22.63
C ASP A 32 16.55 -10.29 21.33
N GLY A 33 15.92 -11.28 20.67
CA GLY A 33 15.09 -11.07 19.49
C GLY A 33 13.87 -10.17 19.74
N ILE A 34 13.18 -10.32 20.88
CA ILE A 34 12.09 -9.42 21.29
C ILE A 34 12.62 -8.00 21.47
N SER A 35 13.76 -7.84 22.16
CA SER A 35 14.37 -6.53 22.41
C SER A 35 14.78 -5.84 21.09
N LEU A 36 15.32 -6.61 20.14
CA LEU A 36 15.65 -6.12 18.81
C LEU A 36 14.41 -5.70 18.01
N LEU A 37 13.34 -6.50 18.06
CA LEU A 37 12.07 -6.21 17.41
C LEU A 37 11.43 -4.92 17.98
N GLU A 38 11.45 -4.76 19.30
CA GLU A 38 10.95 -3.55 19.97
C GLU A 38 11.78 -2.33 19.60
N LYS A 39 13.12 -2.43 19.61
CA LYS A 39 14.01 -1.35 19.16
C LYS A 39 13.75 -0.96 17.71
N TYR A 40 13.59 -1.93 16.81
CA TYR A 40 13.27 -1.65 15.41
C TYR A 40 11.93 -0.95 15.29
N HIS A 41 10.91 -1.43 15.99
CA HIS A 41 9.59 -0.80 16.03
C HIS A 41 9.68 0.64 16.55
N ASP A 42 10.46 0.90 17.59
CA ASP A 42 10.68 2.26 18.10
C ASP A 42 11.35 3.18 17.09
N CYS A 43 12.29 2.67 16.28
CA CYS A 43 12.91 3.45 15.21
C CYS A 43 11.95 3.74 14.06
N VAL A 44 10.92 2.92 13.85
CA VAL A 44 10.02 3.05 12.70
C VAL A 44 8.60 3.50 13.04
N LYS A 45 8.20 3.55 14.32
CA LYS A 45 6.85 3.91 14.76
C LYS A 45 6.43 5.32 14.36
N GLU A 46 7.40 6.20 14.17
CA GLU A 46 7.18 7.58 13.69
C GLU A 46 7.12 7.67 12.16
N ASN A 47 7.50 6.60 11.45
CA ASN A 47 7.48 6.53 10.01
C ASN A 47 6.21 5.83 9.50
N ASP A 48 5.38 6.59 8.79
CA ASP A 48 4.13 6.08 8.21
C ASP A 48 4.33 5.09 7.05
N ILE A 49 5.56 4.78 6.64
CA ILE A 49 5.85 3.95 5.46
C ILE A 49 5.15 2.58 5.49
N TYR A 50 5.06 1.92 6.65
CA TYR A 50 4.38 0.63 6.79
C TYR A 50 2.87 0.75 6.70
N TYR A 51 2.31 1.84 7.24
CA TYR A 51 0.89 2.13 7.15
C TYR A 51 0.51 2.54 5.72
N ILE A 52 1.34 3.34 5.05
CA ILE A 52 1.19 3.71 3.63
C ILE A 52 1.23 2.45 2.75
N ALA A 53 2.22 1.57 2.95
CA ALA A 53 2.30 0.32 2.19
C ALA A 53 1.06 -0.57 2.40
N SER A 54 0.54 -0.62 3.63
CA SER A 54 -0.69 -1.37 3.97
C SER A 54 -1.93 -0.77 3.29
N VAL A 55 -2.04 0.55 3.26
CA VAL A 55 -3.14 1.27 2.60
C VAL A 55 -3.11 1.05 1.09
N LEU A 56 -1.92 0.98 0.48
CA LEU A 56 -1.74 0.76 -0.95
C LEU A 56 -1.92 -0.72 -1.36
N ASP A 57 -2.08 -1.65 -0.42
CA ASP A 57 -2.52 -3.02 -0.71
C ASP A 57 -4.06 -3.02 -0.84
N PRO A 58 -4.62 -3.17 -2.05
CA PRO A 58 -6.07 -3.09 -2.28
C PRO A 58 -6.90 -4.16 -1.55
N ARG A 59 -6.26 -5.22 -1.01
CA ARG A 59 -6.93 -6.27 -0.23
C ARG A 59 -7.14 -5.86 1.23
N ILE A 60 -6.23 -5.05 1.76
CA ILE A 60 -6.23 -4.65 3.18
C ILE A 60 -6.71 -3.21 3.31
N LYS A 61 -6.14 -2.29 2.53
CA LYS A 61 -6.44 -0.85 2.56
C LYS A 61 -6.44 -0.31 3.99
N THR A 62 -7.59 0.18 4.45
CA THR A 62 -7.79 0.72 5.79
C THR A 62 -8.30 -0.31 6.79
N LYS A 63 -8.67 -1.54 6.37
CA LYS A 63 -9.30 -2.53 7.26
C LYS A 63 -8.45 -2.84 8.49
N TRP A 64 -7.15 -3.09 8.29
CA TRP A 64 -6.25 -3.36 9.40
C TRP A 64 -6.05 -2.13 10.29
N LEU A 65 -5.91 -0.94 9.71
CA LEU A 65 -5.75 0.29 10.49
C LEU A 65 -6.95 0.55 11.39
N LYS A 66 -8.16 0.27 10.92
CA LYS A 66 -9.41 0.42 11.70
C LYS A 66 -9.50 -0.50 12.92
N THR A 67 -8.65 -1.53 13.03
CA THR A 67 -8.59 -2.36 14.24
C THR A 67 -7.64 -1.80 15.30
N LEU A 68 -6.89 -0.74 14.99
CA LEU A 68 -5.96 -0.09 15.91
C LEU A 68 -6.66 1.02 16.72
N PRO A 69 -6.24 1.27 17.98
CA PRO A 69 -6.84 2.31 18.83
C PRO A 69 -6.84 3.72 18.21
N ASP A 70 -5.77 4.09 17.49
CA ASP A 70 -5.65 5.37 16.79
C ASP A 70 -5.81 5.23 15.25
N GLY A 71 -6.47 4.15 14.81
CA GLY A 71 -6.58 3.78 13.41
C GLY A 71 -7.07 4.89 12.49
N GLU A 72 -8.19 5.53 12.83
CA GLU A 72 -8.79 6.60 12.02
C GLU A 72 -7.86 7.83 11.93
N LYS A 73 -7.18 8.19 13.03
CA LYS A 73 -6.19 9.29 13.01
C LYS A 73 -5.02 8.99 12.08
N ILE A 74 -4.55 7.73 12.08
CA ILE A 74 -3.48 7.28 11.18
C ILE A 74 -3.96 7.34 9.73
N ILE A 75 -5.18 6.88 9.44
CA ILE A 75 -5.80 6.95 8.10
C ILE A 75 -5.88 8.39 7.61
N ASP A 76 -6.38 9.32 8.43
CA ASP A 76 -6.50 10.74 8.07
C ASP A 76 -5.14 11.40 7.86
N ARG A 77 -4.15 11.10 8.72
CA ARG A 77 -2.77 11.57 8.56
C ARG A 77 -2.17 11.11 7.24
N ILE A 78 -2.32 9.83 6.89
CA ILE A 78 -1.83 9.26 5.63
C ILE A 78 -2.55 9.92 4.45
N ARG A 79 -3.88 10.04 4.50
CA ARG A 79 -4.67 10.67 3.44
C ARG A 79 -4.20 12.11 3.20
N ALA A 80 -4.03 12.90 4.26
CA ALA A 80 -3.54 14.27 4.18
C ALA A 80 -2.11 14.33 3.62
N PHE A 81 -1.23 13.44 4.07
CA PHE A 81 0.14 13.33 3.57
C PHE A 81 0.17 13.01 2.07
N LEU A 82 -0.59 12.02 1.61
CA LEU A 82 -0.62 11.62 0.21
C LEU A 82 -1.14 12.74 -0.69
N LYS A 83 -2.23 13.41 -0.28
CA LYS A 83 -2.77 14.58 -1.02
C LYS A 83 -1.75 15.71 -1.15
N LYS A 84 -0.98 15.96 -0.09
CA LYS A 84 0.06 17.00 -0.08
C LYS A 84 1.26 16.61 -0.94
N ALA A 85 1.71 15.36 -0.86
CA ALA A 85 2.89 14.88 -1.57
C ALA A 85 2.63 14.64 -3.07
N TYR A 86 1.40 14.28 -3.42
CA TYR A 86 0.97 14.00 -4.79
C TYR A 86 -0.26 14.84 -5.14
N PRO A 87 -0.08 16.15 -5.33
CA PRO A 87 -1.18 17.00 -5.77
C PRO A 87 -1.66 16.52 -7.14
N THR A 88 -2.97 16.36 -7.29
CA THR A 88 -3.57 16.02 -8.58
C THR A 88 -3.12 17.05 -9.62
N PRO A 89 -2.50 16.64 -10.74
CA PRO A 89 -2.19 17.58 -11.81
C PRO A 89 -3.49 18.28 -12.21
N LYS A 90 -3.53 19.62 -12.16
CA LYS A 90 -4.57 20.37 -12.86
C LYS A 90 -4.39 20.01 -14.33
N GLN A 91 -5.28 19.18 -14.85
CA GLN A 91 -5.21 18.76 -16.24
C GLN A 91 -5.19 20.04 -17.09
N PRO A 92 -4.17 20.26 -17.95
CA PRO A 92 -4.27 21.34 -18.92
C PRO A 92 -5.54 21.09 -19.73
N ALA A 93 -6.34 22.15 -19.93
CA ALA A 93 -7.51 22.12 -20.78
C ALA A 93 -7.15 21.37 -22.07
N SER A 94 -7.94 20.35 -22.39
CA SER A 94 -7.73 19.47 -23.54
C SER A 94 -7.37 20.31 -24.77
N ILE A 95 -6.10 20.30 -25.17
CA ILE A 95 -5.72 20.82 -26.47
C ILE A 95 -6.19 19.75 -27.43
N ALA A 96 -7.29 20.04 -28.11
CA ALA A 96 -7.80 19.21 -29.20
C ALA A 96 -6.62 18.82 -30.10
N PRO A 97 -6.42 17.52 -30.40
CA PRO A 97 -5.32 17.12 -31.27
C PRO A 97 -5.60 17.66 -32.67
N SER A 98 -4.93 18.75 -33.04
CA SER A 98 -4.82 19.24 -34.40
C SER A 98 -3.86 18.33 -35.16
N SER A 99 -4.32 17.13 -35.49
CA SER A 99 -3.61 16.29 -36.46
C SER A 99 -4.63 15.60 -37.34
N THR A 100 -4.58 15.93 -38.63
CA THR A 100 -5.21 15.27 -39.77
C THR A 100 -4.75 13.82 -39.89
N ASN A 101 -5.20 12.98 -38.95
CA ASN A 101 -4.97 11.54 -38.96
C ASN A 101 -6.32 10.83 -39.10
N TYR A 102 -6.38 9.89 -40.04
CA TYR A 102 -7.57 9.15 -40.42
C TYR A 102 -8.15 8.43 -39.19
N LYS A 103 -9.31 8.87 -38.70
CA LYS A 103 -9.98 8.24 -37.55
C LYS A 103 -10.59 6.90 -37.99
N SER A 104 -10.24 5.83 -37.30
CA SER A 104 -10.85 4.51 -37.54
C SER A 104 -12.38 4.56 -37.34
N PHE A 105 -13.10 3.59 -37.90
CA PHE A 105 -14.55 3.52 -37.73
C PHE A 105 -14.93 3.36 -36.26
N GLU A 106 -14.19 2.53 -35.51
CA GLU A 106 -14.41 2.35 -34.08
C GLU A 106 -14.25 3.66 -33.31
N TYR A 107 -13.23 4.47 -33.65
CA TYR A 107 -13.03 5.76 -32.99
C TYR A 107 -14.18 6.74 -33.26
N ARG A 108 -14.69 6.78 -34.49
CA ARG A 108 -15.84 7.65 -34.84
C ARG A 108 -17.13 7.23 -34.16
N PHE A 109 -17.36 5.92 -34.01
CA PHE A 109 -18.51 5.42 -33.27
C PHE A 109 -18.42 5.78 -31.79
N LEU A 110 -17.24 5.61 -31.18
CA LEU A 110 -17.00 5.90 -29.76
C LEU A 110 -16.97 7.39 -29.44
N GLU A 111 -16.61 8.25 -30.40
CA GLU A 111 -16.55 9.71 -30.23
C GLU A 111 -17.90 10.32 -29.82
N ALA A 112 -19.01 9.77 -30.34
CA ALA A 112 -20.37 10.18 -29.95
C ALA A 112 -20.72 9.90 -28.47
N PHE A 113 -19.96 9.02 -27.82
CA PHE A 113 -20.12 8.62 -26.42
C PHE A 113 -19.02 9.16 -25.51
N GLN A 114 -18.05 9.91 -26.04
CA GLN A 114 -17.02 10.52 -25.21
C GLN A 114 -17.62 11.68 -24.41
N PRO A 115 -17.46 11.70 -23.07
CA PRO A 115 -17.98 12.80 -22.26
C PRO A 115 -17.28 14.12 -22.62
N THR A 116 -18.07 15.13 -22.94
CA THR A 116 -17.63 16.47 -23.37
C THR A 116 -16.88 17.25 -22.29
N GLN A 117 -17.00 16.82 -21.03
CA GLN A 117 -16.26 17.32 -19.89
C GLN A 117 -15.82 16.12 -19.08
N TYR A 118 -14.51 15.91 -18.99
CA TYR A 118 -13.94 15.15 -17.88
C TYR A 118 -14.22 15.99 -16.63
N ASN A 119 -15.32 15.68 -15.95
CA ASN A 119 -15.65 16.30 -14.67
C ASN A 119 -14.44 16.22 -13.77
N VAL A 120 -14.14 17.36 -13.11
CA VAL A 120 -13.07 17.52 -12.12
C VAL A 120 -13.04 16.28 -11.26
N ALA A 121 -12.07 15.40 -11.52
CA ALA A 121 -11.95 14.16 -10.77
C ALA A 121 -11.79 14.56 -9.31
N GLU A 122 -12.64 14.01 -8.44
CA GLU A 122 -12.25 13.95 -7.03
C GLU A 122 -10.81 13.45 -6.97
N PRO A 123 -9.97 14.00 -6.08
CA PRO A 123 -8.59 13.54 -5.99
C PRO A 123 -8.62 12.03 -5.86
N ASP A 124 -8.04 11.33 -6.83
CA ASP A 124 -8.08 9.87 -6.99
C ASP A 124 -7.79 9.13 -5.67
N ILE A 125 -6.97 9.74 -4.82
CA ILE A 125 -6.71 9.28 -3.45
C ILE A 125 -7.99 9.09 -2.63
N ASP A 126 -8.93 10.03 -2.61
CA ASP A 126 -10.20 9.88 -1.87
C ASP A 126 -11.09 8.80 -2.49
N GLN A 127 -11.16 8.77 -3.82
CA GLN A 127 -11.89 7.73 -4.56
C GLN A 127 -11.35 6.34 -4.19
N TYR A 128 -10.03 6.17 -4.22
CA TYR A 128 -9.38 4.93 -3.81
C TYR A 128 -9.68 4.60 -2.35
N PHE A 129 -9.63 5.53 -1.41
CA PHE A 129 -9.95 5.23 0.00
C PHE A 129 -11.42 4.81 0.19
N GLY A 130 -12.33 5.30 -0.66
CA GLY A 130 -13.76 4.98 -0.63
C GLY A 130 -14.14 3.64 -1.26
N THR A 131 -13.33 3.06 -2.14
CA THR A 131 -13.67 1.76 -2.77
C THR A 131 -13.67 0.59 -1.76
N PRO A 132 -14.42 -0.49 -2.01
CA PRO A 132 -14.31 -1.69 -1.18
C PRO A 132 -12.95 -2.37 -1.34
N THR A 133 -12.56 -3.20 -0.38
CA THR A 133 -11.39 -4.09 -0.53
C THR A 133 -11.68 -5.19 -1.54
N ILE A 134 -10.68 -5.59 -2.31
CA ILE A 134 -10.81 -6.72 -3.23
C ILE A 134 -10.63 -8.05 -2.48
N SER A 135 -11.46 -9.03 -2.81
CA SER A 135 -11.42 -10.39 -2.21
C SER A 135 -11.20 -11.49 -3.24
N THR A 136 -11.10 -11.15 -4.53
CA THR A 136 -11.08 -12.09 -5.66
C THR A 136 -9.89 -11.83 -6.58
N GLY A 137 -9.48 -12.84 -7.36
CA GLY A 137 -8.35 -12.73 -8.30
C GLY A 137 -6.96 -12.95 -7.69
N PHE A 138 -6.88 -13.58 -6.52
CA PHE A 138 -5.62 -13.96 -5.88
C PHE A 138 -5.24 -15.40 -6.21
N ASP A 139 -4.06 -15.58 -6.77
CA ASP A 139 -3.40 -16.87 -6.85
C ASP A 139 -2.51 -17.04 -5.61
N ILE A 140 -2.75 -18.09 -4.83
CA ILE A 140 -2.00 -18.40 -3.60
C ILE A 140 -0.51 -18.64 -3.89
N SER A 141 -0.18 -19.02 -5.13
CA SER A 141 1.20 -19.22 -5.58
C SER A 141 1.89 -17.92 -6.02
N GLN A 142 1.16 -16.82 -6.23
CA GLN A 142 1.74 -15.54 -6.65
C GLN A 142 2.32 -14.78 -5.45
N SER A 143 3.51 -14.20 -5.63
CA SER A 143 4.10 -13.36 -4.60
C SER A 143 3.27 -12.09 -4.36
N GLN A 144 3.18 -11.64 -3.10
CA GLN A 144 2.46 -10.42 -2.72
C GLN A 144 2.92 -9.20 -3.54
N THR A 145 4.22 -9.08 -3.78
CA THR A 145 4.78 -7.96 -4.53
C THR A 145 4.37 -7.96 -5.99
N GLU A 146 4.35 -9.11 -6.65
CA GLU A 146 3.91 -9.23 -8.04
C GLU A 146 2.42 -8.94 -8.19
N PHE A 147 1.61 -9.42 -7.24
CA PHE A 147 0.18 -9.13 -7.19
C PHE A 147 -0.07 -7.62 -7.12
N ILE A 148 0.51 -6.95 -6.12
CA ILE A 148 0.26 -5.52 -5.88
C ILE A 148 0.74 -4.69 -7.09
N ARG A 149 1.92 -5.00 -7.66
CA ARG A 149 2.43 -4.32 -8.86
C ARG A 149 1.52 -4.52 -10.07
N SER A 150 1.08 -5.75 -10.30
CA SER A 150 0.20 -6.08 -11.43
C SER A 150 -1.16 -5.41 -11.30
N TRP A 151 -1.71 -5.36 -10.07
CA TRP A 151 -2.98 -4.69 -9.79
C TRP A 151 -2.89 -3.19 -10.06
N TRP A 152 -1.85 -2.51 -9.55
CA TRP A 152 -1.66 -1.08 -9.81
C TRP A 152 -1.38 -0.77 -11.28
N LYS A 153 -0.70 -1.67 -11.99
CA LYS A 153 -0.51 -1.54 -13.45
C LYS A 153 -1.84 -1.64 -14.21
N ALA A 154 -2.71 -2.56 -13.81
CA ALA A 154 -4.03 -2.75 -14.43
C ALA A 154 -5.01 -1.62 -14.12
N ASN A 155 -4.97 -1.05 -12.91
CA ASN A 155 -5.90 -0.01 -12.46
C ASN A 155 -5.35 1.42 -12.60
N ARG A 156 -4.26 1.60 -13.35
CA ARG A 156 -3.60 2.91 -13.53
C ARG A 156 -4.50 3.96 -14.19
N LEU A 157 -5.44 3.54 -15.04
CA LEU A 157 -6.36 4.45 -15.72
C LEU A 157 -7.44 5.00 -14.77
N GLU A 158 -7.87 4.19 -13.80
CA GLU A 158 -8.86 4.59 -12.80
C GLU A 158 -8.21 5.37 -11.65
N PHE A 159 -7.02 4.94 -11.21
CA PHE A 159 -6.31 5.50 -10.07
C PHE A 159 -4.90 5.99 -10.46
N SER A 160 -4.82 6.97 -11.37
CA SER A 160 -3.55 7.42 -11.95
C SER A 160 -2.53 8.01 -10.94
N CYS A 161 -2.99 8.81 -9.98
CA CYS A 161 -2.21 9.39 -8.91
C CYS A 161 -1.85 8.33 -7.85
N THR A 162 -2.82 7.52 -7.42
CA THR A 162 -2.58 6.50 -6.40
C THR A 162 -1.70 5.36 -6.93
N ALA A 163 -1.79 5.02 -8.21
CA ALA A 163 -0.87 4.09 -8.87
C ALA A 163 0.57 4.63 -8.91
N LYS A 164 0.74 5.95 -9.08
CA LYS A 164 2.06 6.58 -8.99
C LYS A 164 2.61 6.53 -7.56
N VAL A 165 1.78 6.82 -6.56
CA VAL A 165 2.13 6.66 -5.14
C VAL A 165 2.59 5.23 -4.86
N ALA A 166 1.83 4.24 -5.35
CA ALA A 166 2.15 2.82 -5.22
C ALA A 166 3.48 2.47 -5.87
N GLN A 167 3.74 2.97 -7.08
CA GLN A 167 5.02 2.79 -7.75
C GLN A 167 6.18 3.37 -6.93
N ASP A 168 6.05 4.60 -6.42
CA ASP A 168 7.13 5.30 -5.71
C ASP A 168 7.38 4.73 -4.30
N ARG A 169 6.33 4.28 -3.61
CA ARG A 169 6.40 3.85 -2.20
C ARG A 169 6.55 2.33 -2.02
N LEU A 170 6.03 1.52 -2.94
CA LEU A 170 6.17 0.05 -2.89
C LEU A 170 7.40 -0.45 -3.67
N ALA A 171 8.08 0.42 -4.41
CA ALA A 171 9.38 0.11 -4.99
C ALA A 171 10.51 0.09 -3.97
N ILE A 172 10.32 0.70 -2.79
CA ILE A 172 11.31 0.70 -1.70
C ILE A 172 11.36 -0.70 -1.10
N PRO A 173 12.43 -1.49 -1.31
CA PRO A 173 12.55 -2.77 -0.65
C PRO A 173 12.72 -2.51 0.84
N ALA A 174 11.94 -3.19 1.69
CA ALA A 174 12.15 -3.17 3.14
C ALA A 174 13.59 -3.58 3.56
N ALA A 175 14.35 -4.17 2.63
CA ALA A 175 15.70 -4.68 2.77
C ALA A 175 16.81 -3.73 2.26
N GLU A 176 16.53 -2.51 1.76
CA GLU A 176 17.59 -1.54 1.44
C GLU A 176 18.13 -0.84 2.70
N ALA A 177 18.54 -1.65 3.68
CA ALA A 177 19.80 -1.46 4.40
C ALA A 177 20.90 -2.27 3.67
N ARG A 178 20.99 -2.10 2.33
CA ARG A 178 22.12 -2.62 1.55
C ARG A 178 23.32 -1.76 1.91
N LEU A 179 24.04 -2.23 2.93
CA LEU A 179 25.48 -2.06 3.16
C LEU A 179 26.12 -0.98 2.29
N LEU A 180 26.03 0.28 2.73
CA LEU A 180 27.10 1.23 2.51
C LEU A 180 27.93 1.24 3.81
N GLY A 181 28.87 0.32 3.84
CA GLY A 181 30.02 0.31 4.74
C GLY A 181 31.25 -0.01 3.89
N PRO A 182 32.39 0.63 4.19
CA PRO A 182 33.44 1.06 3.26
C PRO A 182 34.19 -0.04 2.51
#